data_AF-A0A3R6K8X3-F1
#
_entry.id   AF-A0A3R6K8X3-F1
#
_cell.length_a   1.000
_cell.length_b   1.000
_cell.length_c   1.000
_cell.angle_alpha   90.00
_cell.angle_beta   90.00
_cell.angle_gamma   90.00
#
_symmetry.space_group_name_H-M   'P 1'
#
loop_
_entity.id
_entity.type
_entity.pdbx_description
1 polymer ?
#
loop_
_entity_poly.entity_id
_entity_poly.type
_entity_poly.pdbx_seq_one_letter_code
_entity_poly.pdbx_strand_id
1 'polypeptide(L)'
;MTKQEKIEKLIQMEWEDFQKVNNEGGRASCQDDPETFFIMRRSHFAPWTEELIDCVQSDMDRAHEQGRNLVMEKYAWMMASTAPEQFKKLHHFLIDPTLAGEQWSDAIVKQQLAWMEEYQAKYPVLASGNRLLYSSEDTPYDTSFQTYLLGELRTYSDSTLHTYWQFINDLKKEGKSLALLTMEAEVKAYGYEGLDAAEKALSK
;
A
#
# COMPACT_ATOMS: atom_id res chain seq x y z
N MET A 1 -5.92 11.38 -20.68
CA MET A 1 -5.30 10.09 -20.32
C MET A 1 -6.40 9.16 -19.85
N THR A 2 -6.33 7.89 -20.21
CA THR A 2 -7.19 6.84 -19.65
C THR A 2 -6.77 6.54 -18.21
N LYS A 3 -7.64 5.90 -17.42
CA LYS A 3 -7.30 5.42 -16.07
C LYS A 3 -6.03 4.56 -16.07
N GLN A 4 -5.86 3.68 -17.06
CA GLN A 4 -4.67 2.83 -17.15
C GLN A 4 -3.40 3.65 -17.35
N GLU A 5 -3.43 4.64 -18.25
CA GLU A 5 -2.28 5.53 -18.48
C GLU A 5 -1.91 6.32 -17.22
N LYS A 6 -2.90 6.73 -16.41
CA LYS A 6 -2.67 7.39 -15.12
C LYS A 6 -2.01 6.46 -14.11
N ILE A 7 -2.49 5.21 -14.01
CA ILE A 7 -1.88 4.18 -13.16
C ILE A 7 -0.43 3.93 -13.57
N GLU A 8 -0.15 3.72 -14.86
CA GLU A 8 1.23 3.49 -15.32
C GLU A 8 2.15 4.67 -15.01
N LYS A 9 1.66 5.91 -15.19
CA LYS A 9 2.43 7.10 -14.83
C LYS A 9 2.73 7.14 -13.33
N LEU A 10 1.72 6.89 -12.49
CA LEU A 10 1.89 6.89 -11.03
C LEU A 10 2.89 5.82 -10.59
N ILE A 11 2.78 4.59 -11.09
CA ILE A 11 3.71 3.50 -10.77
C ILE A 11 5.14 3.84 -11.21
N GLN A 12 5.30 4.46 -12.38
CA GLN A 12 6.61 4.91 -12.84
C GLN A 12 7.22 5.96 -11.91
N MET A 13 6.44 6.92 -11.42
CA MET A 13 6.89 7.90 -10.43
C MET A 13 7.30 7.22 -9.12
N GLU A 14 6.50 6.28 -8.63
CA GLU A 14 6.83 5.51 -7.42
C GLU A 14 8.09 4.67 -7.60
N TRP A 15 8.28 4.06 -8.78
CA TRP A 15 9.48 3.29 -9.08
C TRP A 15 10.73 4.16 -9.06
N GLU A 16 10.69 5.33 -9.71
CA GLU A 16 11.81 6.28 -9.73
C GLU A 16 12.16 6.79 -8.33
N ASP A 17 11.16 7.04 -7.50
CA ASP A 17 11.37 7.41 -6.11
C ASP A 17 11.90 6.27 -5.27
N PHE A 18 11.39 5.05 -5.49
CA PHE A 18 11.83 3.85 -4.82
C PHE A 18 13.30 3.57 -5.12
N GLN A 19 13.78 3.82 -6.34
CA GLN A 19 15.20 3.65 -6.70
C GLN A 19 16.15 4.58 -5.92
N LYS A 20 15.64 5.68 -5.37
CA LYS A 20 16.43 6.66 -4.57
C LYS A 20 16.42 6.33 -3.07
N VAL A 21 15.58 5.39 -2.63
CA VAL A 21 15.52 4.97 -1.22
C VAL A 21 16.78 4.17 -0.89
N ASN A 22 17.51 4.62 0.13
CA ASN A 22 18.62 3.90 0.74
C ASN A 22 18.24 3.58 2.20
N ASN A 23 17.97 2.31 2.49
CA ASN A 23 17.73 1.87 3.86
C ASN A 23 19.06 1.62 4.59
N GLU A 24 19.06 1.50 5.92
CA GLU A 24 20.27 1.24 6.73
C GLU A 24 20.99 -0.06 6.28
N GLY A 25 20.27 -1.02 5.69
CA GLY A 25 20.81 -2.25 5.10
C GLY A 25 21.24 -2.16 3.62
N GLY A 26 21.20 -0.96 3.02
CA GLY A 26 21.46 -0.74 1.60
C GLY A 26 20.21 -0.84 0.73
N ARG A 27 20.40 -1.24 -0.54
CA ARG A 27 19.30 -1.40 -1.49
C ARG A 27 18.45 -2.63 -1.12
N ALA A 28 17.12 -2.47 -1.14
CA ALA A 28 16.19 -3.58 -0.98
C ALA A 28 16.22 -4.46 -2.24
N SER A 29 16.09 -5.79 -2.09
CA SER A 29 16.03 -6.72 -3.23
C SER A 29 14.91 -6.37 -4.22
N CYS A 30 13.79 -5.82 -3.73
CA CYS A 30 12.69 -5.35 -4.56
C CYS A 30 13.08 -4.19 -5.50
N GLN A 31 14.15 -3.44 -5.22
CA GLN A 31 14.65 -2.40 -6.14
C GLN A 31 15.32 -2.99 -7.39
N ASP A 32 15.64 -4.29 -7.36
CA ASP A 32 16.28 -5.00 -8.47
C ASP A 32 15.30 -5.96 -9.19
N ASP A 33 14.02 -5.96 -8.80
CA ASP A 33 12.92 -6.72 -9.41
C ASP A 33 11.79 -5.80 -9.91
N PRO A 34 12.01 -5.11 -11.05
CA PRO A 34 10.99 -4.22 -11.62
C PRO A 34 9.74 -4.99 -12.06
N GLU A 35 9.86 -6.22 -12.54
CA GLU A 35 8.70 -6.96 -13.04
C GLU A 35 7.69 -7.21 -11.91
N THR A 36 8.14 -7.74 -10.79
CA THR A 36 7.29 -7.95 -9.61
C THR A 36 6.78 -6.64 -9.04
N PHE A 37 7.60 -5.58 -8.96
CA PHE A 37 7.16 -4.28 -8.46
C PHE A 37 5.97 -3.74 -9.27
N PHE A 38 6.08 -3.74 -10.60
CA PHE A 38 5.04 -3.22 -11.47
C PHE A 38 3.79 -4.11 -11.45
N ILE A 39 3.92 -5.43 -11.38
CA ILE A 39 2.76 -6.33 -11.22
C ILE A 39 2.00 -5.99 -9.92
N MET A 40 2.70 -5.93 -8.79
CA MET A 40 2.08 -5.67 -7.49
C MET A 40 1.41 -4.29 -7.45
N ARG A 41 2.06 -3.22 -7.94
CA ARG A 41 1.46 -1.88 -7.93
C ARG A 41 0.29 -1.77 -8.92
N ARG A 42 0.35 -2.41 -10.10
CA ARG A 42 -0.81 -2.46 -11.02
C ARG A 42 -2.00 -3.13 -10.35
N SER A 43 -1.79 -4.26 -9.68
CA SER A 43 -2.86 -4.97 -8.97
C SER A 43 -3.40 -4.19 -7.78
N HIS A 44 -2.54 -3.45 -7.08
CA HIS A 44 -2.94 -2.54 -6.01
C HIS A 44 -3.89 -1.44 -6.51
N PHE A 45 -3.55 -0.78 -7.61
CA PHE A 45 -4.32 0.34 -8.16
C PHE A 45 -5.49 -0.08 -9.06
N ALA A 46 -5.50 -1.31 -9.59
CA ALA A 46 -6.56 -1.80 -10.47
C ALA A 46 -7.99 -1.56 -9.93
N PRO A 47 -8.32 -1.86 -8.66
CA PRO A 47 -9.68 -1.63 -8.14
C PRO A 47 -9.99 -0.17 -7.77
N TRP A 48 -9.01 0.73 -7.77
CA TRP A 48 -9.20 2.11 -7.31
C TRP A 48 -10.04 2.94 -8.28
N THR A 49 -10.74 3.97 -7.80
CA THR A 49 -11.41 4.92 -8.68
C THR A 49 -10.38 5.82 -9.38
N GLU A 50 -10.73 6.33 -10.57
CA GLU A 50 -9.86 7.29 -11.28
C GLU A 50 -9.63 8.55 -10.43
N GLU A 51 -10.65 9.00 -9.71
CA GLU A 51 -10.56 10.14 -8.77
C GLU A 51 -9.50 9.91 -7.68
N LEU A 52 -9.44 8.72 -7.09
CA LEU A 52 -8.44 8.42 -6.06
C LEU A 52 -7.02 8.36 -6.65
N ILE A 53 -6.86 7.84 -7.87
CA ILE A 53 -5.58 7.86 -8.58
C ILE A 53 -5.14 9.30 -8.84
N ASP A 54 -6.05 10.19 -9.24
CA ASP A 54 -5.75 11.61 -9.45
C ASP A 54 -5.33 12.31 -8.16
N CYS A 55 -5.97 11.99 -7.03
CA CYS A 55 -5.59 12.51 -5.72
C CYS A 55 -4.16 12.10 -5.32
N VAL A 56 -3.82 10.81 -5.45
CA VAL A 56 -2.46 10.32 -5.12
C VAL A 56 -1.42 10.90 -6.07
N GLN A 57 -1.73 11.00 -7.37
CA GLN A 57 -0.80 11.63 -8.30
C GLN A 57 -0.57 13.10 -7.95
N SER A 58 -1.62 13.83 -7.53
CA SER A 58 -1.46 15.21 -7.06
C SER A 58 -0.61 15.33 -5.79
N ASP A 59 -0.71 14.38 -4.86
CA ASP A 59 0.17 14.32 -3.69
C ASP A 59 1.63 14.11 -4.09
N MET A 60 1.89 13.16 -5.00
CA MET A 60 3.22 12.89 -5.54
C MET A 60 3.82 14.10 -6.28
N ASP A 61 3.05 14.72 -7.18
CA ASP A 61 3.47 15.91 -7.92
C ASP A 61 3.86 17.05 -6.95
N ARG A 62 3.03 17.33 -5.93
CA ARG A 62 3.32 18.34 -4.90
C ARG A 62 4.55 17.99 -4.07
N ALA A 63 4.74 16.72 -3.72
CA ALA A 63 5.91 16.29 -2.98
C ALA A 63 7.19 16.52 -3.81
N HIS A 64 7.17 16.16 -5.09
CA HIS A 64 8.30 16.39 -6.00
C HIS A 64 8.62 17.88 -6.17
N GLU A 65 7.61 18.75 -6.30
CA GLU A 65 7.79 20.20 -6.34
C GLU A 65 8.48 20.76 -5.08
N GLN A 66 8.30 20.09 -3.94
CA GLN A 66 8.91 20.42 -2.65
C GLN A 66 10.25 19.71 -2.41
N GLY A 67 10.73 18.89 -3.36
CA GLY A 67 11.94 18.09 -3.21
C GLY A 67 11.78 16.91 -2.24
N ARG A 68 10.54 16.49 -1.96
CA ARG A 68 10.19 15.37 -1.09
C ARG A 68 10.01 14.09 -1.89
N ASN A 69 10.12 12.95 -1.20
CA ASN A 69 9.93 11.61 -1.76
C ASN A 69 8.98 10.84 -0.84
N LEU A 70 7.72 10.67 -1.26
CA LEU A 70 6.70 10.03 -0.43
C LEU A 70 6.99 8.55 -0.17
N VAL A 71 7.67 7.86 -1.09
CA VAL A 71 8.08 6.46 -0.88
C VAL A 71 9.09 6.36 0.28
N MET A 72 10.04 7.29 0.35
CA MET A 72 10.98 7.38 1.47
C MET A 72 10.27 7.74 2.78
N GLU A 73 9.36 8.71 2.75
CA GLU A 73 8.57 9.12 3.93
C GLU A 73 7.70 7.97 4.46
N LYS A 74 7.11 7.17 3.57
CA LYS A 74 6.37 5.95 3.93
C LYS A 74 7.23 4.99 4.74
N TYR A 75 8.44 4.69 4.28
CA TYR A 75 9.37 3.83 5.01
C TYR A 75 9.79 4.43 6.35
N ALA A 76 9.99 5.75 6.41
CA ALA A 76 10.25 6.43 7.67
C ALA A 76 9.07 6.28 8.65
N TRP A 77 7.82 6.47 8.20
CA TRP A 77 6.63 6.24 9.04
C TRP A 77 6.49 4.81 9.54
N MET A 78 6.87 3.80 8.74
CA MET A 78 6.90 2.41 9.19
C MET A 78 7.87 2.17 10.36
N MET A 79 8.97 2.94 10.43
CA MET A 79 9.94 2.86 11.53
C MET A 79 9.36 3.26 12.88
N ALA A 80 8.22 3.96 12.93
CA ALA A 80 7.55 4.26 14.20
C ALA A 80 7.22 2.99 14.99
N SER A 81 6.90 1.88 14.29
CA SER A 81 6.65 0.58 14.89
C SER A 81 7.91 -0.30 14.94
N THR A 82 8.68 -0.35 13.84
CA THR A 82 9.77 -1.33 13.68
C THR A 82 11.12 -0.87 14.24
N ALA A 83 11.37 0.43 14.30
CA ALA A 83 12.63 1.03 14.73
C ALA A 83 12.43 2.41 15.41
N PRO A 84 11.78 2.49 16.60
CA PRO A 84 11.34 3.75 17.19
C PRO A 84 12.46 4.76 17.49
N GLU A 85 13.66 4.29 17.82
CA GLU A 85 14.80 5.17 18.11
C GLU A 85 15.37 5.82 16.83
N GLN A 86 15.35 5.11 15.71
CA GLN A 86 15.67 5.65 14.39
C GLN A 86 14.59 6.63 13.94
N PHE A 87 13.31 6.26 14.13
CA PHE A 87 12.18 7.10 13.78
C PHE A 87 12.24 8.48 14.46
N LYS A 88 12.53 8.54 15.76
CA LYS A 88 12.70 9.82 16.48
C LYS A 88 13.74 10.75 15.84
N LYS A 89 14.79 10.18 15.23
CA LYS A 89 15.84 10.95 14.54
C LYS A 89 15.38 11.45 13.17
N LEU A 90 14.45 10.76 12.52
CA LEU A 90 13.96 11.10 11.17
C LEU A 90 12.66 11.93 11.20
N HIS A 91 11.89 11.84 12.28
CA HIS A 91 10.54 12.40 12.38
C HIS A 91 10.45 13.88 12.03
N HIS A 92 11.48 14.67 12.38
CA HIS A 92 11.51 16.11 12.12
C HIS A 92 11.61 16.48 10.62
N PHE A 93 11.85 15.50 9.74
CA PHE A 93 11.78 15.67 8.29
C PHE A 93 10.42 15.28 7.70
N LEU A 94 9.52 14.71 8.50
CA LEU A 94 8.20 14.27 8.08
C LEU A 94 7.16 15.35 8.37
N ILE A 95 6.03 15.28 7.64
CA ILE A 95 4.86 16.11 7.91
C ILE A 95 3.92 15.31 8.80
N ASP A 96 3.69 15.83 10.01
CA ASP A 96 2.69 15.26 10.91
C ASP A 96 1.29 15.35 10.29
N PRO A 97 0.51 14.26 10.31
CA PRO A 97 -0.85 14.29 9.83
C PRO A 97 -1.73 15.15 10.74
N THR A 98 -2.78 15.70 10.15
CA THR A 98 -3.81 16.40 10.92
C THR A 98 -4.65 15.39 11.71
N LEU A 99 -5.38 15.86 12.73
CA LEU A 99 -6.34 15.03 13.45
C LEU A 99 -7.35 14.35 12.51
N ALA A 100 -7.78 15.04 11.44
CA ALA A 100 -8.70 14.47 10.46
C ALA A 100 -8.00 13.37 9.63
N GLY A 101 -6.78 13.64 9.17
CA GLY A 101 -5.92 12.65 8.50
C GLY A 101 -5.70 11.39 9.32
N GLU A 102 -5.47 11.51 10.62
CA GLU A 102 -5.36 10.37 11.53
C GLU A 102 -6.65 9.57 11.61
N GLN A 103 -7.79 10.25 11.79
CA GLN A 103 -9.10 9.60 11.87
C GLN A 103 -9.46 8.83 10.59
N TRP A 104 -9.18 9.39 9.42
CA TRP A 104 -9.40 8.68 8.15
C TRP A 104 -8.43 7.52 7.98
N SER A 105 -7.15 7.71 8.29
CA SER A 105 -6.14 6.65 8.21
C SER A 105 -6.53 5.45 9.07
N ASP A 106 -6.91 5.68 10.33
CA ASP A 106 -7.33 4.63 11.26
C ASP A 106 -8.60 3.91 10.77
N ALA A 107 -9.57 4.64 10.22
CA ALA A 107 -10.79 4.07 9.67
C ALA A 107 -10.51 3.19 8.43
N ILE A 108 -9.64 3.65 7.53
CA ILE A 108 -9.20 2.91 6.34
C ILE A 108 -8.45 1.63 6.77
N VAL A 109 -7.46 1.75 7.66
CA VAL A 109 -6.68 0.61 8.16
C VAL A 109 -7.59 -0.43 8.79
N LYS A 110 -8.51 -0.01 9.67
CA LYS A 110 -9.46 -0.92 10.33
C LYS A 110 -10.30 -1.71 9.33
N GLN A 111 -10.82 -1.04 8.30
CA GLN A 111 -11.66 -1.72 7.30
C GLN A 111 -10.84 -2.64 6.39
N GLN A 112 -9.61 -2.25 6.02
CA GLN A 112 -8.74 -3.10 5.21
C GLN A 112 -8.26 -4.33 5.97
N LEU A 113 -7.97 -4.21 7.27
CA LEU A 113 -7.65 -5.38 8.11
C LEU A 113 -8.79 -6.39 8.11
N ALA A 114 -10.04 -5.96 8.29
CA ALA A 114 -11.20 -6.84 8.24
C ALA A 114 -11.33 -7.57 6.88
N TRP A 115 -11.00 -6.91 5.78
CA TRP A 115 -10.99 -7.52 4.45
C TRP A 115 -9.81 -8.48 4.23
N MET A 116 -8.66 -8.21 4.86
CA MET A 116 -7.52 -9.12 4.84
C MET A 116 -7.78 -10.38 5.66
N GLU A 117 -8.45 -10.27 6.81
CA GLU A 117 -8.93 -11.41 7.60
C GLU A 117 -9.91 -12.26 6.78
N GLU A 118 -10.85 -11.63 6.08
CA GLU A 118 -11.78 -12.32 5.17
C GLU A 118 -11.02 -13.07 4.07
N TYR A 119 -10.01 -12.45 3.47
CA TYR A 119 -9.17 -13.06 2.45
C TYR A 119 -8.40 -14.27 3.00
N GLN A 120 -7.72 -14.13 4.14
CA GLN A 120 -7.00 -15.23 4.80
C GLN A 120 -7.92 -16.41 5.15
N ALA A 121 -9.15 -16.13 5.60
CA ALA A 121 -10.11 -17.18 5.92
C ALA A 121 -10.60 -17.94 4.68
N LYS A 122 -10.72 -17.25 3.52
CA LYS A 122 -11.18 -17.85 2.26
C LYS A 122 -10.07 -18.58 1.49
N TYR A 123 -8.85 -18.06 1.52
CA TYR A 123 -7.71 -18.54 0.73
C TYR A 123 -6.45 -18.69 1.59
N PRO A 124 -6.44 -19.61 2.59
CA PRO A 124 -5.38 -19.70 3.58
C PRO A 124 -4.02 -20.09 2.99
N VAL A 125 -3.98 -20.91 1.94
CA VAL A 125 -2.71 -21.33 1.34
C VAL A 125 -2.09 -20.19 0.55
N LEU A 126 -2.87 -19.51 -0.30
CA LEU A 126 -2.43 -18.36 -1.05
C LEU A 126 -2.03 -17.20 -0.13
N ALA A 127 -2.80 -16.96 0.94
CA ALA A 127 -2.51 -15.91 1.90
C ALA A 127 -1.30 -16.21 2.80
N SER A 128 -0.80 -17.45 2.85
CA SER A 128 0.37 -17.81 3.66
C SER A 128 1.67 -17.13 3.21
N GLY A 129 1.72 -16.68 1.95
CA GLY A 129 2.84 -15.89 1.43
C GLY A 129 2.78 -14.40 1.77
N ASN A 130 1.69 -13.92 2.37
CA ASN A 130 1.50 -12.51 2.69
C ASN A 130 2.17 -12.13 4.02
N ARG A 131 2.34 -10.83 4.23
CA ARG A 131 2.75 -10.25 5.51
C ARG A 131 1.76 -10.61 6.61
N LEU A 132 2.25 -10.72 7.84
CA LEU A 132 1.42 -10.73 9.04
C LEU A 132 0.50 -9.51 9.08
N LEU A 133 -0.65 -9.60 9.74
CA LEU A 133 -1.67 -8.57 9.63
C LEU A 133 -1.41 -7.40 10.57
N TYR A 134 -1.08 -7.66 11.83
CA TYR A 134 -1.11 -6.65 12.89
C TYR A 134 0.28 -6.12 13.25
N SER A 135 0.35 -4.84 13.62
CA SER A 135 1.59 -4.22 14.07
C SER A 135 2.15 -4.81 15.37
N SER A 136 1.31 -5.46 16.18
CA SER A 136 1.77 -6.23 17.35
C SER A 136 2.68 -7.41 17.01
N GLU A 137 2.70 -7.80 15.73
CA GLU A 137 3.52 -8.89 15.20
C GLU A 137 4.77 -8.37 14.47
N ASP A 138 4.96 -7.04 14.40
CA ASP A 138 6.10 -6.43 13.73
C ASP A 138 7.42 -6.84 14.40
N THR A 139 8.43 -7.06 13.57
CA THR A 139 9.81 -7.17 13.99
C THR A 139 10.67 -6.17 13.21
N PRO A 140 11.94 -5.94 13.61
CA PRO A 140 12.86 -5.13 12.80
C PRO A 140 13.08 -5.65 11.37
N TYR A 141 12.73 -6.91 11.10
CA TYR A 141 12.94 -7.57 9.81
C TYR A 141 11.64 -7.80 9.04
N ASP A 142 10.52 -7.97 9.75
CA ASP A 142 9.21 -8.27 9.18
C ASP A 142 8.21 -7.20 9.55
N THR A 143 7.75 -6.45 8.55
CA THR A 143 6.70 -5.44 8.72
C THR A 143 5.34 -6.00 8.31
N SER A 144 4.36 -5.83 9.19
CA SER A 144 2.97 -6.22 8.99
C SER A 144 2.27 -5.41 7.91
N PHE A 145 1.14 -5.92 7.43
CA PHE A 145 0.21 -5.23 6.55
C PHE A 145 -0.27 -3.91 7.17
N GLN A 146 -0.65 -3.92 8.45
CA GLN A 146 -1.10 -2.73 9.16
C GLN A 146 -0.07 -1.61 9.12
N THR A 147 1.19 -1.92 9.48
CA THR A 147 2.27 -0.93 9.53
C THR A 147 2.63 -0.43 8.13
N TYR A 148 2.66 -1.31 7.14
CA TYR A 148 2.92 -0.93 5.75
C TYR A 148 1.84 0.00 5.18
N LEU A 149 0.57 -0.34 5.40
CA LEU A 149 -0.57 0.48 4.97
C LEU A 149 -0.58 1.83 5.69
N LEU A 150 -0.39 1.83 7.02
CA LEU A 150 -0.37 3.07 7.79
C LEU A 150 0.78 3.99 7.36
N GLY A 151 1.96 3.44 7.08
CA GLY A 151 3.08 4.20 6.53
C GLY A 151 2.73 4.91 5.23
N GLU A 152 2.01 4.25 4.32
CA GLU A 152 1.55 4.85 3.07
C GLU A 152 0.51 5.95 3.31
N LEU A 153 -0.50 5.67 4.13
CA LEU A 153 -1.57 6.63 4.42
C LEU A 153 -1.05 7.91 5.09
N ARG A 154 -0.02 7.79 5.94
CA ARG A 154 0.61 8.94 6.63
C ARG A 154 1.35 9.89 5.67
N THR A 155 1.54 9.51 4.40
CA THR A 155 2.14 10.38 3.37
C THR A 155 1.12 11.15 2.55
N TYR A 156 -0.16 10.77 2.62
CA TYR A 156 -1.22 11.35 1.83
C TYR A 156 -1.80 12.61 2.48
N SER A 157 -2.30 13.52 1.64
CA SER A 157 -3.03 14.69 2.12
C SER A 157 -4.40 14.33 2.69
N ASP A 158 -4.94 15.19 3.53
CA ASP A 158 -6.32 15.09 4.05
C ASP A 158 -7.36 14.90 2.94
N SER A 159 -7.20 15.58 1.79
CA SER A 159 -8.08 15.39 0.63
C SER A 159 -8.02 13.97 0.07
N THR A 160 -6.82 13.42 -0.06
CA THR A 160 -6.62 12.05 -0.58
C THR A 160 -7.15 11.02 0.40
N LEU A 161 -6.89 11.20 1.70
CA LEU A 161 -7.42 10.32 2.75
C LEU A 161 -8.95 10.36 2.82
N HIS A 162 -9.56 11.53 2.65
CA HIS A 162 -11.00 11.66 2.56
C HIS A 162 -11.58 10.90 1.36
N THR A 163 -11.03 11.10 0.16
CA THR A 163 -11.44 10.40 -1.06
C THR A 163 -11.24 8.88 -0.93
N TYR A 164 -10.13 8.45 -0.33
CA TYR A 164 -9.88 7.04 -0.06
C TYR A 164 -10.93 6.48 0.90
N TRP A 165 -11.24 7.19 1.98
CA TRP A 165 -12.29 6.76 2.90
C TRP A 165 -13.67 6.67 2.24
N GLN A 166 -14.01 7.58 1.32
CA GLN A 166 -15.24 7.49 0.52
C GLN A 166 -15.25 6.23 -0.36
N PHE A 167 -14.16 5.98 -1.08
CA PHE A 167 -14.00 4.77 -1.90
C PHE A 167 -14.16 3.48 -1.08
N ILE A 168 -13.55 3.40 0.10
CA ILE A 168 -13.69 2.26 1.03
C ILE A 168 -15.15 2.06 1.43
N ASN A 169 -15.87 3.14 1.75
CA ASN A 169 -17.28 3.05 2.12
C ASN A 169 -18.18 2.62 0.97
N ASP A 170 -17.89 3.05 -0.25
CA ASP A 170 -18.68 2.67 -1.42
C ASP A 170 -18.50 1.18 -1.76
N LEU A 171 -17.26 0.67 -1.73
CA LEU A 171 -17.01 -0.78 -1.82
C LEU A 171 -17.76 -1.56 -0.74
N LYS A 172 -17.76 -1.07 0.50
CA LYS A 172 -18.48 -1.70 1.60
C LYS A 172 -19.99 -1.73 1.38
N LYS A 173 -20.60 -0.64 0.88
CA LYS A 173 -22.03 -0.59 0.53
C LYS A 173 -22.37 -1.58 -0.58
N GLU A 174 -21.44 -1.79 -1.51
CA GLU A 174 -21.56 -2.76 -2.61
C GLU A 174 -21.27 -4.20 -2.17
N GLY A 175 -20.88 -4.45 -0.92
CA GLY A 175 -20.51 -5.77 -0.42
C GLY A 175 -19.21 -6.31 -1.01
N LYS A 176 -18.33 -5.42 -1.49
CA LYS A 176 -17.03 -5.77 -2.08
C LYS A 176 -15.91 -5.64 -1.05
N SER A 177 -14.89 -6.48 -1.21
CA SER A 177 -13.67 -6.45 -0.41
C SER A 177 -12.51 -5.95 -1.27
N LEU A 178 -11.86 -4.86 -0.85
CA LEU A 178 -10.69 -4.34 -1.57
C LEU A 178 -9.56 -5.36 -1.60
N ALA A 179 -9.34 -6.09 -0.49
CA ALA A 179 -8.34 -7.15 -0.44
C ALA A 179 -8.59 -8.22 -1.50
N LEU A 180 -9.83 -8.73 -1.60
CA LEU A 180 -10.17 -9.73 -2.61
C LEU A 180 -10.01 -9.19 -4.04
N LEU A 181 -10.42 -7.95 -4.30
CA LEU A 181 -10.27 -7.33 -5.63
C LEU A 181 -8.80 -7.16 -6.03
N THR A 182 -7.94 -6.73 -5.09
CA THR A 182 -6.51 -6.57 -5.32
C THR A 182 -5.82 -7.92 -5.53
N MET A 183 -6.11 -8.92 -4.68
CA MET A 183 -5.52 -10.25 -4.80
C MET A 183 -5.99 -10.95 -6.08
N GLU A 184 -7.25 -10.79 -6.48
CA GLU A 184 -7.78 -11.30 -7.76
C GLU A 184 -7.05 -10.69 -8.97
N ALA A 185 -6.74 -9.38 -8.94
CA ALA A 185 -5.95 -8.73 -9.98
C ALA A 185 -4.50 -9.26 -10.00
N GLU A 186 -3.91 -9.51 -8.83
CA GLU A 186 -2.56 -10.04 -8.68
C GLU A 186 -2.42 -11.46 -9.22
N VAL A 187 -3.28 -12.40 -8.81
CA VAL A 187 -3.20 -13.78 -9.31
C VAL A 187 -3.44 -13.84 -10.82
N LYS A 188 -4.33 -12.99 -11.36
CA LYS A 188 -4.54 -12.87 -12.82
C LYS A 188 -3.31 -12.36 -13.54
N ALA A 189 -2.61 -11.38 -12.98
CA ALA A 189 -1.36 -10.88 -13.54
C ALA A 189 -0.25 -11.96 -13.55
N TYR A 190 -0.24 -12.85 -12.55
CA TYR A 190 0.64 -14.02 -12.51
C TYR A 190 0.15 -15.22 -13.37
N GLY A 191 -0.94 -15.06 -14.13
CA GLY A 191 -1.42 -16.05 -15.09
C GLY A 191 -2.42 -17.07 -14.55
N TYR A 192 -2.91 -16.92 -13.32
CA TYR A 192 -4.02 -17.72 -12.80
C TYR A 192 -5.36 -17.20 -13.33
N GLU A 193 -6.35 -18.09 -13.42
CA GLU A 193 -7.71 -17.71 -13.84
C GLU A 193 -8.42 -16.81 -12.80
N GLY A 194 -8.09 -16.99 -11.52
CA GLY A 194 -8.64 -16.27 -10.37
C GLY A 194 -8.16 -16.88 -9.05
N LEU A 195 -8.64 -16.36 -7.93
CA LEU A 195 -8.20 -16.77 -6.58
C LEU A 195 -8.36 -18.27 -6.32
N ASP A 196 -9.50 -18.87 -6.69
CA ASP A 196 -9.75 -20.31 -6.51
C ASP A 196 -8.73 -21.19 -7.25
N ALA A 197 -8.34 -20.78 -8.46
CA ALA A 197 -7.37 -21.51 -9.27
C ALA A 197 -5.97 -21.41 -8.67
N ALA A 198 -5.60 -20.23 -8.16
CA ALA A 198 -4.32 -20.00 -7.50
C ALA A 198 -4.20 -20.79 -6.18
N GLU A 199 -5.23 -20.72 -5.31
CA GLU A 199 -5.29 -21.47 -4.06
C GLU A 199 -5.11 -22.98 -4.31
N LYS A 200 -5.85 -23.53 -5.28
CA LYS A 200 -5.78 -24.95 -5.64
C LYS A 200 -4.42 -25.35 -6.22
N ALA A 201 -3.77 -24.46 -6.96
CA ALA A 201 -2.46 -24.73 -7.54
C ALA A 201 -1.37 -24.82 -6.46
N LEU A 202 -1.45 -23.96 -5.44
CA LEU A 202 -0.49 -23.88 -4.33
C LEU A 202 -0.74 -24.92 -3.22
N SER A 203 -1.95 -25.47 -3.13
CA SER A 203 -2.32 -26.50 -2.12
C SER A 203 -1.75 -27.91 -2.39
N LYS A 204 -0.82 -28.05 -3.35
CA LYS A 204 -0.26 -29.34 -3.79
C LYS A 204 1.14 -29.58 -3.22
#